data_AF-A0A5D3AL94-F1
#
_entry.id   AF-A0A5D3AL94-F1
#
_cell.length_a   1.000
_cell.length_b   1.000
_cell.length_c   1.000
_cell.angle_alpha   90.00
_cell.angle_beta   90.00
_cell.angle_gamma   90.00
#
_symmetry.space_group_name_H-M   'P 1'
#
loop_
_entity.id
_entity.type
_entity.pdbx_description
1 polymer ?
#
loop_
_entity_poly.entity_id
_entity_poly.type
_entity_poly.pdbx_seq_one_letter_code
_entity_poly.pdbx_strand_id
1 'polypeptide(L)'
;MDWEPLGAAKASISPYDLLFQALALIPFSHYFFAASFLFLIFLYRFLEIHFLHDLLTLFRGDPVTLTYNSCSDLAQSVVANCKILQGRYLATPWLSSPHLQTAFLSFLGRPPPLTYRRHLFRAFDGGTIALDWLTYTDVVGGTSCMPDSSAAPKGDKTPIVIVIPGLTSDSAAAYVKHLAFNLARQGWNVVVSNHRGLGGVSLTSDCCYNAGWTEDLRKIIDHIRCEYPEAPLYAVGTSIGANILVKYLGRGWGKYSSFWCCSYMLSLGPLDM
;
A
#
# COMPACT_ATOMS: atom_id res chain seq x y z
N MET A 1 -86.71 -3.31 40.72
CA MET A 1 -86.02 -4.24 39.80
C MET A 1 -85.18 -3.32 38.94
N ASP A 2 -84.09 -2.86 39.51
CA ASP A 2 -83.25 -1.79 38.96
C ASP A 2 -81.98 -2.44 38.44
N TRP A 3 -81.79 -2.35 37.13
CA TRP A 3 -80.65 -2.90 36.41
C TRP A 3 -79.59 -1.80 36.26
N GLU A 4 -78.54 -1.84 37.06
CA GLU A 4 -77.31 -1.09 36.76
C GLU A 4 -76.53 -1.80 35.64
N PRO A 5 -76.03 -1.07 34.61
CA PRO A 5 -75.13 -1.65 33.64
C PRO A 5 -73.72 -1.74 34.24
N LEU A 6 -73.31 -2.98 34.54
CA LEU A 6 -71.94 -3.38 34.85
C LEU A 6 -70.97 -3.06 33.71
N GLY A 7 -69.87 -2.39 34.06
CA GLY A 7 -68.54 -2.66 33.51
C GLY A 7 -68.18 -1.94 32.21
N ALA A 8 -67.64 -0.73 32.32
CA ALA A 8 -66.76 -0.19 31.29
C ALA A 8 -65.57 -1.13 31.10
N ALA A 9 -65.53 -1.84 29.97
CA ALA A 9 -64.41 -2.69 29.58
C ALA A 9 -63.15 -1.82 29.47
N LYS A 10 -62.20 -2.04 30.39
CA LYS A 10 -60.89 -1.41 30.38
C LYS A 10 -60.13 -1.97 29.17
N ALA A 11 -60.13 -1.23 28.06
CA ALA A 11 -59.41 -1.61 26.84
C ALA A 11 -57.96 -1.95 27.20
N SER A 12 -57.53 -3.18 26.91
CA SER A 12 -56.17 -3.63 27.17
C SER A 12 -55.23 -2.86 26.25
N ILE A 13 -54.57 -1.83 26.78
CA ILE A 13 -53.61 -1.02 26.02
C ILE A 13 -52.50 -1.95 25.55
N SER A 14 -52.24 -1.96 24.24
CA SER A 14 -51.18 -2.77 23.67
C SER A 14 -49.84 -2.34 24.27
N PRO A 15 -48.97 -3.28 24.68
CA PRO A 15 -47.62 -2.97 25.15
C PRO A 15 -46.81 -2.14 24.14
N TYR A 16 -47.09 -2.32 22.84
CA TYR A 16 -46.47 -1.53 21.77
C TYR A 16 -46.93 -0.08 21.76
N ASP A 17 -48.21 0.20 22.02
CA ASP A 17 -48.75 1.57 22.06
C ASP A 17 -48.15 2.34 23.24
N LEU A 18 -48.00 1.68 24.40
CA LEU A 18 -47.29 2.25 25.56
C LEU A 18 -45.83 2.56 25.23
N LEU A 19 -45.15 1.68 24.50
CA LEU A 19 -43.77 1.90 24.07
C LEU A 19 -43.66 3.08 23.09
N PHE A 20 -44.55 3.17 22.09
CA PHE A 20 -44.55 4.28 21.13
C PHE A 20 -44.87 5.62 21.80
N GLN A 21 -45.82 5.65 22.73
CA GLN A 21 -46.11 6.84 23.53
C GLN A 21 -44.90 7.25 24.38
N ALA A 22 -44.27 6.29 25.07
CA ALA A 22 -43.07 6.54 25.86
C ALA A 22 -41.92 7.09 25.00
N LEU A 23 -41.71 6.54 23.81
CA LEU A 23 -40.71 7.03 22.86
C LEU A 23 -41.06 8.43 22.33
N ALA A 24 -42.32 8.72 22.02
CA ALA A 24 -42.76 10.03 21.54
C ALA A 24 -42.60 11.14 22.59
N LEU A 25 -42.60 10.81 23.88
CA LEU A 25 -42.36 11.75 24.98
C LEU A 25 -40.89 12.15 25.15
N ILE A 26 -39.95 11.41 24.54
CA ILE A 26 -38.53 11.73 24.58
C ILE A 26 -38.27 12.97 23.69
N PRO A 27 -37.60 14.02 24.19
CA PRO A 27 -37.31 15.21 23.38
C PRO A 27 -36.47 14.86 22.15
N PHE A 28 -36.79 15.47 21.00
CA PHE A 28 -36.09 15.25 19.72
C PHE A 28 -34.56 15.38 19.83
N SER A 29 -34.07 16.27 20.71
CA SER A 29 -32.64 16.45 20.98
C SER A 29 -31.94 15.15 21.38
N HIS A 30 -32.58 14.27 22.15
CA HIS A 30 -31.99 13.01 22.58
C HIS A 30 -31.79 12.05 21.40
N TYR A 31 -32.76 11.99 20.47
CA TYR A 31 -32.62 11.21 19.24
C TYR A 31 -31.50 11.74 18.37
N PHE A 32 -31.39 13.07 18.22
CA PHE A 32 -30.30 13.69 17.49
C PHE A 32 -28.93 13.38 18.10
N PHE A 33 -28.78 13.48 19.43
CA PHE A 33 -27.53 13.14 20.11
C PHE A 33 -27.21 11.65 20.00
N ALA A 34 -28.20 10.77 20.17
CA ALA A 34 -28.02 9.33 20.01
C ALA A 34 -27.59 8.97 18.58
N ALA A 35 -28.25 9.53 17.56
CA ALA A 35 -27.88 9.33 16.16
C ALA A 35 -26.47 9.86 15.86
N SER A 36 -26.13 11.05 16.38
CA SER A 36 -24.79 11.63 16.23
C SER A 36 -23.71 10.77 16.89
N PHE A 37 -23.99 10.24 18.08
CA PHE A 37 -23.07 9.36 18.80
C PHE A 37 -22.85 8.03 18.05
N LEU A 38 -23.93 7.40 17.55
CA LEU A 38 -23.84 6.20 16.72
C LEU A 38 -23.08 6.46 15.42
N PHE A 39 -23.32 7.61 14.79
CA PHE A 39 -22.60 8.04 13.59
C PHE A 39 -21.11 8.25 13.86
N LEU A 40 -20.75 8.84 15.00
CA LEU A 40 -19.34 8.99 15.40
C LEU A 40 -18.67 7.64 15.66
N ILE A 41 -19.36 6.68 16.31
CA ILE A 41 -18.85 5.31 16.47
C ILE A 41 -18.66 4.64 15.10
N PHE A 42 -19.64 4.80 14.21
CA PHE A 42 -19.54 4.28 12.84
C PHE A 42 -18.34 4.89 12.14
N LEU A 43 -18.16 6.21 12.18
CA LEU A 43 -17.04 6.89 11.54
C LEU A 43 -15.69 6.47 12.11
N TYR A 44 -15.59 6.33 13.44
CA TYR A 44 -14.37 5.84 14.11
C TYR A 44 -13.97 4.44 13.64
N ARG A 45 -14.95 3.53 13.52
CA ARG A 45 -14.73 2.16 13.02
C ARG A 45 -14.47 2.13 11.52
N PHE A 46 -15.23 2.88 10.74
CA PHE A 46 -15.13 2.95 9.28
C PHE A 46 -13.79 3.53 8.82
N LEU A 47 -13.29 4.55 9.54
CA LEU A 47 -11.97 5.12 9.28
C LEU A 47 -10.84 4.36 9.97
N GLU A 48 -11.13 3.24 10.65
CA GLU A 48 -10.14 2.42 11.37
C GLU A 48 -9.20 3.29 12.24
N ILE A 49 -9.79 4.14 13.08
CA ILE A 49 -9.01 5.01 13.97
C ILE A 49 -8.55 4.18 15.19
N HIS A 50 -7.25 4.20 15.49
CA HIS A 50 -6.66 3.49 16.62
C HIS A 50 -6.25 4.41 17.78
N PHE A 51 -6.46 5.73 17.66
CA PHE A 51 -5.98 6.71 18.65
C PHE A 51 -6.39 6.41 20.09
N LEU A 52 -7.65 6.02 20.34
CA LEU A 52 -8.10 5.72 21.70
C LEU A 52 -7.46 4.43 22.24
N HIS A 53 -7.25 3.44 21.37
CA HIS A 53 -6.54 2.21 21.74
C HIS A 53 -5.08 2.50 22.08
N ASP A 54 -4.39 3.27 21.23
CA ASP A 54 -3.00 3.69 21.45
C ASP A 54 -2.87 4.53 22.72
N LEU A 55 -3.81 5.44 22.98
CA LEU A 55 -3.84 6.24 24.20
C LEU A 55 -3.98 5.37 25.45
N LEU A 56 -4.91 4.40 25.44
CA LEU A 56 -5.14 3.47 26.56
C LEU A 56 -3.95 2.53 26.79
N THR A 57 -3.20 2.19 25.73
CA THR A 57 -1.97 1.40 25.82
C THR A 57 -0.72 2.24 26.07
N LEU A 58 -0.87 3.54 26.33
CA LEU A 58 0.22 4.51 26.54
C LEU A 58 1.22 4.55 25.36
N PHE A 59 0.71 4.40 24.13
CA PHE A 59 1.48 4.40 22.89
C PHE A 59 2.63 3.38 22.91
N ARG A 60 2.43 2.23 23.56
CA ARG A 60 3.42 1.15 23.61
C ARG A 60 3.60 0.43 22.28
N GLY A 61 2.64 0.58 21.36
CA GLY A 61 2.63 -0.04 20.05
C GLY A 61 2.32 -1.54 20.09
N ASP A 62 1.87 -2.05 18.95
CA ASP A 62 1.47 -3.45 18.80
C ASP A 62 2.62 -4.31 18.26
N PRO A 63 2.74 -5.57 18.68
CA PRO A 63 3.70 -6.48 18.09
C PRO A 63 3.38 -6.69 16.60
N VAL A 64 4.43 -6.75 15.77
CA VAL A 64 4.26 -7.03 14.33
C VAL A 64 3.88 -8.50 14.15
N THR A 65 2.69 -8.76 13.61
CA THR A 65 2.26 -10.11 13.22
C THR A 65 2.84 -10.44 11.84
N LEU A 66 3.56 -11.56 11.75
CA LEU A 66 4.22 -12.01 10.52
C LEU A 66 3.57 -13.30 10.02
N THR A 67 3.21 -13.33 8.74
CA THR A 67 2.80 -14.56 8.04
C THR A 67 3.86 -14.88 6.98
N TYR A 68 4.57 -15.98 7.15
CA TYR A 68 5.61 -16.42 6.22
C TYR A 68 5.70 -17.95 6.21
N ASN A 69 6.32 -18.50 5.15
CA ASN A 69 6.59 -19.93 5.09
C ASN A 69 7.74 -20.29 6.04
N SER A 70 7.42 -20.94 7.16
CA SER A 70 8.39 -21.35 8.16
C SER A 70 9.40 -22.38 7.65
N CYS A 71 9.10 -23.09 6.55
CA CYS A 71 10.03 -24.03 5.92
C CYS A 71 11.05 -23.36 4.99
N SER A 72 11.00 -22.03 4.83
CA SER A 72 11.95 -21.29 3.98
C SER A 72 13.11 -20.75 4.79
N ASP A 73 14.32 -21.27 4.56
CA ASP A 73 15.56 -20.78 5.18
C ASP A 73 15.77 -19.28 4.94
N LEU A 74 15.38 -18.81 3.76
CA LEU A 74 15.41 -17.40 3.42
C LEU A 74 14.50 -16.59 4.35
N ALA A 75 13.24 -16.98 4.48
CA ALA A 75 12.26 -16.28 5.32
C ALA A 75 12.71 -16.25 6.79
N GLN A 76 13.22 -17.37 7.30
CA GLN A 76 13.79 -17.43 8.65
C GLN A 76 14.98 -16.48 8.81
N SER A 77 15.89 -16.45 7.84
CA SER A 77 17.05 -15.55 7.84
C SER A 77 16.63 -14.08 7.81
N VAL A 78 15.61 -13.71 7.01
CA VAL A 78 15.06 -12.35 6.99
C VAL A 78 14.55 -11.96 8.37
N VAL A 79 13.68 -12.79 8.95
CA VAL A 79 13.05 -12.51 10.25
C VAL A 79 14.09 -12.44 11.36
N ALA A 80 15.13 -13.28 11.31
CA ALA A 80 16.21 -13.27 12.29
C ALA A 80 17.09 -12.01 12.21
N ASN A 81 17.36 -11.50 11.00
CA ASN A 81 18.27 -10.37 10.79
C ASN A 81 17.56 -9.00 10.77
N CYS A 82 16.27 -8.94 10.44
CA CYS A 82 15.51 -7.70 10.36
C CYS A 82 14.87 -7.34 11.70
N LYS A 83 15.60 -6.60 12.55
CA LYS A 83 15.13 -6.12 13.86
C LYS A 83 13.79 -5.37 13.80
N ILE A 84 13.50 -4.68 12.69
CA ILE A 84 12.23 -3.97 12.49
C ILE A 84 11.03 -4.93 12.52
N LEU A 85 11.18 -6.15 11.98
CA LEU A 85 10.12 -7.16 11.96
C LEU A 85 9.88 -7.79 13.34
N GLN A 86 10.84 -7.68 14.26
CA GLN A 86 10.75 -8.15 15.64
C GLN A 86 10.28 -7.04 16.60
N GLY A 87 10.14 -5.81 16.10
CA GLY A 87 9.76 -4.65 16.89
C GLY A 87 8.27 -4.54 17.15
N ARG A 88 7.90 -3.44 17.79
CA ARG A 88 6.50 -3.01 17.89
C ARG A 88 6.25 -1.92 16.85
N TYR A 89 5.13 -2.02 16.15
CA TYR A 89 4.65 -0.97 15.28
C TYR A 89 3.85 0.03 16.10
N LEU A 90 4.20 1.30 15.97
CA LEU A 90 3.45 2.41 16.56
C LEU A 90 3.07 3.35 15.43
N ALA A 91 1.77 3.50 15.19
CA ALA A 91 1.28 4.54 14.30
C ALA A 91 1.63 5.91 14.88
N THR A 92 2.01 6.86 14.02
CA THR A 92 2.21 8.24 14.47
C THR A 92 0.88 8.75 15.04
N PRO A 93 0.82 9.32 16.27
CA PRO A 93 -0.46 9.56 16.96
C PRO A 93 -1.49 10.37 16.16
N TRP A 94 -1.05 11.35 15.34
CA TRP A 94 -1.95 12.13 14.47
C TRP A 94 -2.28 11.47 13.12
N LEU A 95 -1.68 10.32 12.82
CA LEU A 95 -1.97 9.44 11.68
C LEU A 95 -2.38 8.05 12.18
N SER A 96 -3.23 7.98 13.19
CA SER A 96 -3.68 6.74 13.84
C SER A 96 -4.67 5.91 12.98
N SER A 97 -4.68 6.08 11.66
CA SER A 97 -5.53 5.35 10.72
C SER A 97 -4.73 5.06 9.44
N PRO A 98 -4.83 3.84 8.87
CA PRO A 98 -4.16 3.49 7.63
C PRO A 98 -4.60 4.37 6.44
N HIS A 99 -5.87 4.79 6.42
CA HIS A 99 -6.39 5.70 5.40
C HIS A 99 -5.78 7.09 5.54
N LEU A 100 -5.65 7.60 6.76
CA LEU A 100 -5.01 8.89 7.02
C LEU A 100 -3.52 8.86 6.65
N GLN A 101 -2.81 7.77 6.94
CA GLN A 101 -1.41 7.59 6.53
C GLN A 101 -1.25 7.64 5.01
N THR A 102 -2.13 6.94 4.29
CA THR A 102 -2.13 6.91 2.81
C THR A 102 -2.45 8.29 2.22
N ALA A 103 -3.48 8.95 2.74
CA ALA A 103 -3.87 10.29 2.31
C ALA A 103 -2.77 11.31 2.60
N PHE A 104 -2.17 11.27 3.80
CA PHE A 104 -1.07 12.16 4.17
C PHE A 104 0.10 12.07 3.20
N LEU A 105 0.54 10.87 2.84
CA LEU A 105 1.63 10.70 1.87
C LEU A 105 1.28 11.24 0.49
N SER A 106 0.02 11.14 0.09
CA SER A 106 -0.46 11.58 -1.21
C SER A 106 -0.60 13.11 -1.30
N PHE A 107 -1.09 13.77 -0.23
CA PHE A 107 -1.39 15.19 -0.24
C PHE A 107 -0.32 16.08 0.40
N LEU A 108 0.36 15.58 1.43
CA LEU A 108 1.29 16.34 2.29
C LEU A 108 2.73 15.84 2.23
N GLY A 109 2.97 14.71 1.53
CA GLY A 109 4.31 14.19 1.29
C GLY A 109 5.16 15.24 0.55
N ARG A 110 6.31 15.61 1.14
CA ARG A 110 7.28 16.51 0.52
C ARG A 110 8.37 15.67 -0.14
N PRO A 111 8.26 15.34 -1.44
CA PRO A 111 9.23 14.48 -2.08
C PRO A 111 10.62 15.14 -2.11
N PRO A 112 11.70 14.35 -1.98
CA PRO A 112 13.03 14.85 -2.24
C PRO A 112 13.15 15.33 -3.69
N PRO A 113 13.87 16.44 -3.95
CA PRO A 113 14.17 16.89 -5.30
C PRO A 113 15.18 15.93 -5.92
N LEU A 114 14.72 15.07 -6.82
CA LEU A 114 15.56 14.13 -7.56
C LEU A 114 15.11 14.07 -9.01
N THR A 115 16.08 13.77 -9.89
CA THR A 115 15.88 13.62 -11.32
C THR A 115 16.26 12.20 -11.71
N TYR A 116 15.34 11.50 -12.35
CA TYR A 116 15.59 10.15 -12.85
C TYR A 116 16.26 10.18 -14.22
N ARG A 117 17.11 9.17 -14.48
CA ARG A 117 17.59 8.87 -15.83
C ARG A 117 16.61 7.91 -16.50
N ARG A 118 15.86 8.43 -17.47
CA ARG A 118 14.80 7.68 -18.15
C ARG A 118 15.33 6.82 -19.29
N HIS A 119 14.96 5.55 -19.28
CA HIS A 119 15.15 4.61 -20.39
C HIS A 119 13.78 4.10 -20.87
N LEU A 120 13.52 4.14 -22.16
CA LEU A 120 12.26 3.65 -22.74
C LEU A 120 12.43 2.19 -23.16
N PHE A 121 11.70 1.31 -22.48
CA PHE A 121 11.64 -0.09 -22.80
C PHE A 121 10.48 -0.35 -23.77
N ARG A 122 10.78 -0.94 -24.93
CA ARG A 122 9.75 -1.30 -25.92
C ARG A 122 9.37 -2.77 -25.77
N ALA A 123 8.12 -3.01 -25.44
CA ALA A 123 7.54 -4.34 -25.38
C ALA A 123 7.31 -4.90 -26.79
N PHE A 124 7.18 -6.23 -26.89
CA PHE A 124 7.06 -6.95 -28.16
C PHE A 124 5.79 -6.58 -28.94
N ASP A 125 4.72 -6.23 -28.22
CA ASP A 125 3.43 -5.78 -28.77
C ASP A 125 3.44 -4.29 -29.19
N GLY A 126 4.62 -3.66 -29.25
CA GLY A 126 4.78 -2.24 -29.57
C GLY A 126 4.50 -1.30 -28.40
N GLY A 127 4.14 -1.82 -27.22
CA GLY A 127 3.95 -1.02 -26.01
C GLY A 127 5.24 -0.37 -25.54
N THR A 128 5.15 0.82 -24.95
CA THR A 128 6.31 1.55 -24.40
C THR A 128 6.15 1.70 -22.90
N ILE A 129 7.24 1.41 -22.18
CA ILE A 129 7.32 1.46 -20.72
C ILE A 129 8.51 2.35 -20.34
N ALA A 130 8.31 3.32 -19.46
CA ALA A 130 9.41 4.11 -18.91
C ALA A 130 10.05 3.41 -17.71
N LEU A 131 11.36 3.15 -17.83
CA LEU A 131 12.23 2.74 -16.74
C LEU A 131 13.00 3.97 -16.24
N ASP A 132 12.66 4.44 -15.04
CA ASP A 132 13.27 5.62 -14.44
C ASP A 132 14.33 5.20 -13.43
N TRP A 133 15.60 5.41 -13.78
CA TRP A 133 16.75 4.98 -12.99
C TRP A 133 17.24 6.06 -12.03
N LEU A 134 17.71 5.62 -10.87
CA LEU A 134 18.33 6.46 -9.86
C LEU A 134 19.46 5.70 -9.18
N THR A 135 20.67 6.25 -9.20
CA THR A 135 21.86 5.68 -8.54
C THR A 135 22.36 6.61 -7.43
N TYR A 136 23.34 6.13 -6.65
CA TYR A 136 23.99 6.95 -5.62
C TYR A 136 24.58 8.26 -6.17
N THR A 137 25.19 8.22 -7.36
CA THR A 137 25.78 9.40 -8.00
C THR A 137 24.73 10.43 -8.39
N ASP A 138 23.52 10.00 -8.77
CA ASP A 138 22.43 10.90 -9.11
C ASP A 138 21.91 11.66 -7.87
N VAL A 139 22.03 11.06 -6.69
CA VAL A 139 21.57 11.66 -5.42
C VAL A 139 22.62 12.54 -4.76
N VAL A 140 23.89 12.13 -4.75
CA VAL A 140 24.98 12.85 -4.05
C VAL A 140 25.74 13.79 -4.98
N GLY A 141 25.84 13.46 -6.26
CA GLY A 141 26.69 14.13 -7.24
C GLY A 141 26.08 15.36 -7.91
N GLY A 142 24.92 15.83 -7.45
CA GLY A 142 24.32 17.12 -7.85
C GLY A 142 24.52 17.46 -9.33
N THR A 143 23.92 16.69 -10.24
CA THR A 143 23.86 17.02 -11.69
C THR A 143 25.19 17.45 -12.32
N SER A 144 26.25 16.66 -12.18
CA SER A 144 27.40 16.80 -13.07
C SER A 144 27.99 15.44 -13.41
N CYS A 145 28.33 15.29 -14.68
CA CYS A 145 28.78 14.08 -15.38
C CYS A 145 27.61 13.29 -15.98
N MET A 146 27.39 13.50 -17.29
CA MET A 146 26.86 12.46 -18.16
C MET A 146 27.88 11.32 -18.17
N PRO A 147 27.57 10.09 -17.71
CA PRO A 147 28.20 8.92 -18.27
C PRO A 147 27.33 8.43 -19.43
N ASP A 148 27.97 7.75 -20.37
CA ASP A 148 27.36 7.12 -21.54
C ASP A 148 26.05 6.38 -21.23
N SER A 149 25.24 6.17 -22.27
CA SER A 149 23.85 5.67 -22.35
C SER A 149 23.45 4.41 -21.54
N SER A 150 24.28 3.91 -20.63
CA SER A 150 23.99 2.88 -19.64
C SER A 150 23.61 3.48 -18.28
N ALA A 151 22.45 3.10 -17.74
CA ALA A 151 21.93 3.60 -16.46
C ALA A 151 22.85 3.30 -15.25
N ALA A 152 23.58 2.18 -15.28
CA ALA A 152 24.68 1.86 -14.38
C ALA A 152 25.86 1.25 -15.17
N PRO A 153 27.10 1.27 -14.64
CA PRO A 153 28.23 0.64 -15.31
C PRO A 153 27.99 -0.87 -15.49
N LYS A 154 28.21 -1.39 -16.70
CA LYS A 154 28.12 -2.84 -16.97
C LYS A 154 29.24 -3.56 -16.19
N GLY A 155 28.87 -4.60 -15.42
CA GLY A 155 29.78 -5.33 -14.53
C GLY A 155 29.81 -4.82 -13.09
N ASP A 156 28.97 -3.84 -12.76
CA ASP A 156 28.75 -3.43 -11.38
C ASP A 156 27.99 -4.53 -10.60
N LYS A 157 28.50 -4.87 -9.41
CA LYS A 157 27.87 -5.83 -8.47
C LYS A 157 26.89 -5.16 -7.51
N THR A 158 26.67 -3.87 -7.70
CA THR A 158 25.73 -3.08 -6.91
C THR A 158 24.31 -3.62 -7.04
N PRO A 159 23.62 -3.89 -5.91
CA PRO A 159 22.24 -4.37 -5.94
C PRO A 159 21.30 -3.45 -6.71
N ILE A 160 20.41 -4.05 -7.51
CA ILE A 160 19.37 -3.34 -8.26
C ILE A 160 18.00 -3.61 -7.63
N VAL A 161 17.22 -2.56 -7.34
CA VAL A 161 15.83 -2.67 -6.87
C VAL A 161 14.87 -2.16 -7.93
N ILE A 162 13.99 -3.04 -8.40
CA ILE A 162 12.86 -2.69 -9.27
C ILE A 162 11.68 -2.25 -8.40
N VAL A 163 11.28 -0.99 -8.52
CA VAL A 163 10.09 -0.46 -7.86
C VAL A 163 8.92 -0.51 -8.84
N ILE A 164 7.83 -1.17 -8.44
CA ILE A 164 6.60 -1.30 -9.23
C ILE A 164 5.52 -0.43 -8.55
N PRO A 165 5.17 0.73 -9.16
CA PRO A 165 4.21 1.66 -8.59
C PRO A 165 2.79 1.07 -8.44
N GLY A 166 1.97 1.76 -7.65
CA GLY A 166 0.56 1.47 -7.46
C GLY A 166 -0.32 1.92 -8.64
N LEU A 167 -1.63 1.79 -8.44
CA LEU A 167 -2.63 2.24 -9.42
C LEU A 167 -2.52 3.75 -9.62
N THR A 168 -2.54 4.21 -10.87
CA THR A 168 -2.46 5.64 -11.22
C THR A 168 -1.24 6.37 -10.65
N SER A 169 -0.17 5.62 -10.33
CA SER A 169 1.07 6.17 -9.79
C SER A 169 2.22 5.94 -10.75
N ASP A 170 3.25 6.78 -10.64
CA ASP A 170 4.47 6.71 -11.42
C ASP A 170 5.68 7.10 -10.55
N SER A 171 6.85 7.25 -11.19
CA SER A 171 8.08 7.72 -10.57
C SER A 171 8.00 9.11 -9.94
N ALA A 172 7.02 9.95 -10.32
CA ALA A 172 6.87 11.28 -9.76
C ALA A 172 6.23 11.28 -8.35
N ALA A 173 5.53 10.21 -7.99
CA ALA A 173 4.81 10.08 -6.74
C ALA A 173 5.73 10.17 -5.51
N ALA A 174 5.27 10.85 -4.46
CA ALA A 174 6.10 11.17 -3.29
C ALA A 174 6.65 9.93 -2.58
N TYR A 175 5.83 8.89 -2.39
CA TYR A 175 6.26 7.65 -1.76
C TYR A 175 7.33 6.91 -2.58
N VAL A 176 7.21 6.91 -3.91
CA VAL A 176 8.20 6.30 -4.83
C VAL A 176 9.51 7.07 -4.76
N LYS A 177 9.45 8.40 -4.76
CA LYS A 177 10.63 9.26 -4.62
C LYS A 177 11.35 9.05 -3.30
N HIS A 178 10.62 9.01 -2.18
CA HIS A 178 11.24 8.72 -0.88
C HIS A 178 11.89 7.34 -0.83
N LEU A 179 11.22 6.31 -1.36
CA LEU A 179 11.77 4.96 -1.43
C LEU A 179 13.04 4.92 -2.30
N ALA A 180 12.96 5.44 -3.52
CA ALA A 180 14.07 5.46 -4.46
C ALA A 180 15.25 6.25 -3.92
N PHE A 181 15.01 7.45 -3.37
CA PHE A 181 16.04 8.29 -2.77
C PHE A 181 16.76 7.58 -1.61
N ASN A 182 16.01 6.97 -0.70
CA ASN A 182 16.60 6.30 0.45
C ASN A 182 17.45 5.09 0.03
N LEU A 183 16.96 4.26 -0.90
CA LEU A 183 17.72 3.12 -1.43
C LEU A 183 18.98 3.58 -2.18
N ALA A 184 18.86 4.59 -3.05
CA ALA A 184 19.99 5.15 -3.77
C ALA A 184 21.05 5.76 -2.84
N ARG A 185 20.63 6.43 -1.76
CA ARG A 185 21.56 6.94 -0.72
C ARG A 185 22.31 5.83 0.02
N GLN A 186 21.73 4.64 0.13
CA GLN A 186 22.39 3.47 0.69
C GLN A 186 23.33 2.77 -0.32
N GLY A 187 23.51 3.34 -1.52
CA GLY A 187 24.39 2.81 -2.55
C GLY A 187 23.73 1.80 -3.48
N TRP A 188 22.39 1.67 -3.48
CA TRP A 188 21.70 0.71 -4.34
C TRP A 188 21.26 1.38 -5.64
N ASN A 189 21.25 0.63 -6.73
CA ASN A 189 20.69 1.10 -8.00
C ASN A 189 19.17 0.88 -7.97
N VAL A 190 18.38 1.93 -8.22
CA VAL A 190 16.92 1.85 -8.21
C VAL A 190 16.40 2.07 -9.62
N VAL A 191 15.45 1.24 -10.03
CA VAL A 191 14.72 1.42 -11.28
C VAL A 191 13.22 1.40 -11.00
N VAL A 192 12.54 2.49 -11.31
CA VAL A 192 11.09 2.56 -11.25
C VAL A 192 10.53 2.10 -12.58
N SER A 193 9.82 0.98 -12.58
CA SER A 193 9.11 0.45 -13.75
C SER A 193 7.72 1.08 -13.83
N ASN A 194 7.58 2.18 -14.56
CA ASN A 194 6.27 2.81 -14.74
C ASN A 194 5.34 1.91 -15.53
N HIS A 195 4.04 1.92 -15.20
CA HIS A 195 3.06 1.18 -15.99
C HIS A 195 2.84 1.84 -17.36
N ARG A 196 2.35 1.07 -18.32
CA ARG A 196 1.99 1.56 -19.66
C ARG A 196 1.00 2.73 -19.56
N GLY A 197 1.27 3.81 -20.30
CA GLY A 197 0.45 5.02 -20.28
C GLY A 197 0.66 5.95 -19.06
N LEU A 198 1.59 5.60 -18.15
CA LEU A 198 1.95 6.43 -16.99
C LEU A 198 3.39 6.95 -17.09
N GLY A 199 3.78 7.84 -16.19
CA GLY A 199 5.11 8.44 -16.17
C GLY A 199 5.37 9.39 -17.34
N GLY A 200 4.34 9.91 -18.01
CA GLY A 200 4.49 10.80 -19.17
C GLY A 200 4.84 10.10 -20.47
N VAL A 201 4.64 8.78 -20.55
CA VAL A 201 4.75 8.00 -21.80
C VAL A 201 3.35 7.71 -22.34
N SER A 202 3.12 8.00 -23.62
CA SER A 202 1.86 7.68 -24.29
C SER A 202 1.63 6.18 -24.35
N LEU A 203 0.35 5.77 -24.31
CA LEU A 203 -0.03 4.39 -24.56
C LEU A 203 0.18 4.08 -26.05
N THR A 204 1.16 3.23 -26.39
CA THR A 204 1.53 2.89 -27.78
C THR A 204 1.07 1.52 -28.25
N SER A 205 0.23 0.84 -27.46
CA SER A 205 -0.28 -0.50 -27.73
C SER A 205 -1.68 -0.64 -27.15
N ASP A 206 -2.47 -1.56 -27.70
CA ASP A 206 -3.84 -1.85 -27.24
C ASP A 206 -3.88 -2.53 -25.86
N CYS A 207 -2.72 -2.91 -25.32
CA CYS A 207 -2.58 -3.52 -24.00
C CYS A 207 -2.31 -2.46 -22.92
N CYS A 208 -3.27 -2.31 -21.99
CA CYS A 208 -3.13 -1.54 -20.76
C CYS A 208 -2.61 -2.41 -19.60
N TYR A 209 -2.03 -1.78 -18.57
CA TYR A 209 -1.68 -2.48 -17.35
C TYR A 209 -2.93 -2.85 -16.53
N ASN A 210 -2.86 -3.97 -15.81
CA ASN A 210 -3.87 -4.38 -14.84
C ASN A 210 -3.24 -5.24 -13.76
N ALA A 211 -3.96 -5.49 -12.66
CA ALA A 211 -3.48 -6.28 -11.52
C ALA A 211 -3.04 -7.71 -11.89
N GLY A 212 -3.51 -8.21 -13.04
CA GLY A 212 -3.22 -9.53 -13.54
C GLY A 212 -2.11 -9.60 -14.60
N TRP A 213 -1.60 -8.46 -15.08
CA TRP A 213 -0.65 -8.39 -16.19
C TRP A 213 0.78 -8.51 -15.67
N THR A 214 1.44 -9.64 -15.95
CA THR A 214 2.79 -9.95 -15.43
C THR A 214 3.87 -9.99 -16.52
N GLU A 215 3.48 -9.87 -17.78
CA GLU A 215 4.40 -10.02 -18.91
C GLU A 215 5.39 -8.87 -19.00
N ASP A 216 4.93 -7.64 -18.77
CA ASP A 216 5.81 -6.46 -18.75
C ASP A 216 6.90 -6.60 -17.69
N LEU A 217 6.51 -6.96 -16.47
CA LEU A 217 7.45 -7.17 -15.37
C LEU A 217 8.45 -8.28 -15.68
N ARG A 218 7.99 -9.41 -16.27
CA ARG A 218 8.86 -10.51 -16.70
C ARG A 218 9.92 -10.03 -17.66
N LYS A 219 9.53 -9.30 -18.71
CA LYS A 219 10.44 -8.81 -19.74
C LYS A 219 11.42 -7.78 -19.21
N ILE A 220 10.98 -6.91 -18.30
CA ILE A 220 11.85 -5.92 -17.64
C ILE A 220 12.89 -6.61 -16.75
N ILE A 221 12.49 -7.61 -15.96
CA ILE A 221 13.40 -8.42 -15.14
C ILE A 221 14.43 -9.14 -16.03
N ASP A 222 13.98 -9.79 -17.10
CA ASP A 222 14.86 -10.49 -18.04
C ASP A 222 15.85 -9.53 -18.71
N HIS A 223 15.38 -8.35 -19.12
CA HIS A 223 16.21 -7.31 -19.73
C HIS A 223 17.30 -6.80 -18.76
N ILE A 224 16.92 -6.45 -17.53
CA ILE A 224 17.86 -5.96 -16.51
C ILE A 224 18.88 -7.03 -16.14
N ARG A 225 18.48 -8.30 -16.02
CA ARG A 225 19.42 -9.40 -15.74
C ARG A 225 20.41 -9.64 -16.87
N CYS A 226 19.96 -9.55 -18.13
CA CYS A 226 20.85 -9.65 -19.28
C CYS A 226 21.87 -8.50 -19.32
N GLU A 227 21.47 -7.30 -18.90
CA GLU A 227 22.34 -6.13 -18.89
C GLU A 227 23.29 -6.10 -17.68
N TYR A 228 22.83 -6.58 -16.51
CA TYR A 228 23.55 -6.59 -15.23
C TYR A 228 23.58 -8.01 -14.61
N PRO A 229 24.31 -8.96 -15.21
CA PRO A 229 24.27 -10.37 -14.79
C PRO A 229 24.90 -10.63 -13.41
N GLU A 230 25.81 -9.77 -12.96
CA GLU A 230 26.49 -9.91 -11.66
C GLU A 230 25.78 -9.17 -10.52
N ALA A 231 24.79 -8.32 -10.83
CA ALA A 231 24.09 -7.51 -9.84
C ALA A 231 22.96 -8.31 -9.17
N PRO A 232 22.91 -8.39 -7.83
CA PRO A 232 21.76 -8.91 -7.11
C PRO A 232 20.49 -8.13 -7.44
N LEU A 233 19.39 -8.81 -7.80
CA LEU A 233 18.14 -8.17 -8.22
C LEU A 233 17.03 -8.34 -7.18
N TYR A 234 16.42 -7.22 -6.82
CA TYR A 234 15.32 -7.10 -5.86
C TYR A 234 14.12 -6.45 -6.54
N ALA A 235 12.90 -6.72 -6.05
CA ALA A 235 11.73 -5.95 -6.45
C ALA A 235 10.84 -5.60 -5.27
N VAL A 236 10.23 -4.42 -5.36
CA VAL A 236 9.28 -3.90 -4.39
C VAL A 236 8.03 -3.47 -5.14
N GLY A 237 6.88 -4.04 -4.75
CA GLY A 237 5.57 -3.69 -5.29
C GLY A 237 4.73 -2.95 -4.27
N THR A 238 4.02 -1.91 -4.70
CA THR A 238 3.06 -1.19 -3.86
C THR A 238 1.64 -1.35 -4.42
N SER A 239 0.67 -1.69 -3.58
CA SER A 239 -0.75 -1.83 -3.97
C SER A 239 -0.94 -2.75 -5.20
N ILE A 240 -1.48 -2.27 -6.32
CA ILE A 240 -1.63 -3.07 -7.55
C ILE A 240 -0.28 -3.61 -8.06
N GLY A 241 0.82 -2.87 -7.86
CA GLY A 241 2.16 -3.31 -8.19
C GLY A 241 2.62 -4.50 -7.34
N ALA A 242 2.17 -4.56 -6.08
CA ALA A 242 2.37 -5.73 -5.22
C ALA A 242 1.61 -6.95 -5.73
N ASN A 243 0.37 -6.77 -6.18
CA ASN A 243 -0.43 -7.86 -6.76
C ASN A 243 0.21 -8.41 -8.05
N ILE A 244 0.63 -7.53 -8.95
CA ILE A 244 1.37 -7.90 -10.17
C ILE A 244 2.63 -8.69 -9.81
N LEU A 245 3.40 -8.21 -8.82
CA LEU A 245 4.60 -8.86 -8.35
C LEU A 245 4.31 -10.25 -7.78
N VAL A 246 3.38 -10.39 -6.82
CA VAL A 246 3.01 -11.68 -6.23
C VAL A 246 2.50 -12.66 -7.28
N LYS A 247 1.70 -12.20 -8.25
CA LYS A 247 1.21 -13.04 -9.35
C LYS A 247 2.33 -13.47 -10.29
N TYR A 248 3.27 -12.59 -10.61
CA TYR A 248 4.45 -12.92 -11.40
C TYR A 248 5.25 -14.02 -10.71
N LEU A 249 5.47 -13.86 -9.41
CA LEU A 249 6.12 -14.82 -8.54
C LEU A 249 5.38 -16.16 -8.60
N GLY A 250 4.09 -16.21 -8.28
CA GLY A 250 3.30 -17.46 -8.31
C GLY A 250 3.26 -18.24 -9.64
N ARG A 251 3.58 -17.61 -10.79
CA ARG A 251 3.49 -18.23 -12.12
C ARG A 251 4.75 -18.96 -12.60
N GLY A 252 5.86 -18.93 -11.87
CA GLY A 252 7.03 -19.71 -12.26
C GLY A 252 8.33 -19.33 -11.56
N TRP A 253 8.52 -19.84 -10.34
CA TRP A 253 9.79 -19.77 -9.60
C TRP A 253 10.77 -20.92 -9.89
N GLY A 254 10.58 -21.68 -10.98
CA GLY A 254 11.38 -22.88 -11.24
C GLY A 254 12.86 -22.65 -11.61
N LYS A 255 13.40 -21.41 -11.63
CA LYS A 255 14.75 -21.14 -12.16
C LYS A 255 15.63 -20.13 -11.43
N TYR A 256 15.17 -19.41 -10.42
CA TYR A 256 15.89 -18.20 -9.97
C TYR A 256 16.02 -18.11 -8.43
N SER A 257 17.23 -18.30 -7.89
CA SER A 257 17.50 -18.48 -6.45
C SER A 257 17.75 -17.20 -5.64
N SER A 258 17.83 -16.03 -6.28
CA SER A 258 18.24 -14.78 -5.62
C SER A 258 17.37 -13.59 -6.05
N PHE A 259 16.08 -13.65 -5.71
CA PHE A 259 15.15 -12.53 -5.89
C PHE A 259 14.36 -12.29 -4.61
N TRP A 260 14.43 -11.05 -4.12
CA TRP A 260 13.74 -10.63 -2.90
C TRP A 260 12.56 -9.75 -3.26
N CYS A 261 11.42 -10.05 -2.64
CA CYS A 261 10.15 -9.35 -2.86
C CYS A 261 9.69 -8.72 -1.55
N CYS A 262 9.45 -7.41 -1.57
CA CYS A 262 8.63 -6.76 -0.55
C CYS A 262 7.35 -6.24 -1.22
N SER A 263 6.21 -6.70 -0.72
CA SER A 263 4.90 -6.35 -1.23
C SER A 263 4.12 -5.62 -0.14
N TYR A 264 3.86 -4.34 -0.34
CA TYR A 264 3.00 -3.56 0.54
C TYR A 264 1.60 -3.51 -0.07
N MET A 265 0.71 -4.38 0.38
CA MET A 265 -0.72 -4.25 0.10
C MET A 265 -1.31 -3.39 1.21
N LEU A 266 -1.87 -2.22 0.86
CA LEU A 266 -2.75 -1.49 1.76
C LEU A 266 -4.01 -2.35 1.91
N SER A 267 -4.05 -3.21 2.93
CA SER A 267 -5.25 -3.98 3.27
C SER A 267 -6.28 -2.99 3.81
N LEU A 268 -7.38 -2.83 3.08
CA LEU A 268 -8.59 -2.18 3.58
C LEU A 268 -9.40 -3.31 4.26
N GLY A 269 -9.20 -3.50 5.56
CA GLY A 269 -9.88 -4.52 6.36
C GLY A 269 -9.28 -5.94 6.32
N PRO A 270 -9.69 -6.80 7.28
CA PRO A 270 -9.28 -8.20 7.35
C PRO A 270 -9.94 -9.00 6.22
N LEU A 271 -9.13 -9.63 5.38
CA LEU A 271 -9.57 -10.76 4.57
C LEU A 271 -9.56 -12.00 5.45
N ASP A 272 -10.60 -12.13 6.28
CA ASP A 272 -10.93 -13.41 6.89
C ASP A 272 -11.46 -14.33 5.78
N MET A 273 -10.69 -15.39 5.50
CA MET A 273 -11.12 -16.56 4.73
C MET A 273 -11.28 -17.74 5.69
#